data_AF-A0A7X8SY57-F1
#
_entry.id   AF-A0A7X8SY57-F1
#
_cell.length_a   1.000
_cell.length_b   1.000
_cell.length_c   1.000
_cell.angle_alpha   90.00
_cell.angle_beta   90.00
_cell.angle_gamma   90.00
#
_symmetry.space_group_name_H-M   'P 1'
#
loop_
_entity.id
_entity.type
_entity.pdbx_description
1 polymer ?
#
loop_
_entity_poly.entity_id
_entity_poly.type
_entity_poly.pdbx_seq_one_letter_code
_entity_poly.pdbx_strand_id
1 'polypeptide(L)' 'MAIELSQIAILRRVLEAFCSRHDLTFSDRPAIIAARELMKFADEGENDPDVLEERLNDVMQASHQRQPPFQRTAAIG' A
#
# COMPACT_ATOMS: atom_id res chain seq x y z
N MET A 1 -10.27 17.02 -10.14
CA MET A 1 -11.38 16.11 -9.81
C MET A 1 -11.68 16.25 -8.32
N ALA A 2 -12.94 16.34 -7.92
CA ALA A 2 -13.31 16.30 -6.51
C ALA A 2 -13.43 14.82 -6.12
N ILE A 3 -12.62 14.36 -5.17
CA ILE A 3 -12.79 13.02 -4.60
C ILE A 3 -14.10 13.05 -3.81
N GLU A 4 -15.04 12.17 -4.16
CA GLU A 4 -16.29 12.06 -3.43
C GLU A 4 -16.07 11.45 -2.03
N LEU A 5 -16.90 11.85 -1.06
CA LEU A 5 -16.84 11.32 0.31
C LEU A 5 -16.97 9.78 0.36
N SER A 6 -17.71 9.22 -0.61
CA SER A 6 -17.85 7.77 -0.82
C SER A 6 -16.50 7.12 -1.16
N GLN A 7 -15.71 7.74 -2.02
CA GLN A 7 -14.37 7.26 -2.37
C GLN A 7 -13.43 7.33 -1.17
N ILE A 8 -13.47 8.41 -0.38
CA ILE A 8 -12.66 8.53 0.84
C ILE A 8 -12.97 7.38 1.82
N ALA A 9 -14.25 7.01 1.97
CA ALA A 9 -14.65 5.89 2.81
C ALA A 9 -14.14 4.55 2.28
N ILE A 10 -14.16 4.34 0.97
CA ILE A 10 -13.62 3.14 0.31
C ILE A 10 -12.10 3.05 0.53
N LEU A 11 -11.36 4.10 0.20
CA LEU A 11 -9.89 4.14 0.35
C LEU A 11 -9.47 3.90 1.80
N ARG A 12 -10.17 4.51 2.76
CA ARG A 12 -9.89 4.33 4.18
C ARG A 12 -10.11 2.87 4.60
N ARG A 13 -11.21 2.25 4.16
CA ARG A 13 -11.52 0.85 4.48
C ARG A 13 -10.47 -0.12 3.93
N VAL A 14 -10.03 0.10 2.69
CA VAL A 14 -8.97 -0.72 2.06
C VAL A 14 -7.65 -0.53 2.81
N LEU A 15 -7.30 0.70 3.18
CA LEU A 15 -6.09 0.97 3.94
C LEU A 15 -6.14 0.37 5.36
N GLU A 16 -7.30 0.44 6.03
CA GLU A 16 -7.55 -0.21 7.33
C GLU A 16 -7.34 -1.73 7.24
N ALA A 17 -7.92 -2.36 6.22
CA ALA A 17 -7.78 -3.80 5.99
C ALA A 17 -6.33 -4.20 5.69
N PHE A 18 -5.61 -3.39 4.89
CA PHE A 18 -4.19 -3.58 4.61
C PHE A 18 -3.35 -3.49 5.88
N CYS A 19 -3.53 -2.43 6.67
CA CYS A 19 -2.78 -2.25 7.92
C CYS A 19 -3.04 -3.39 8.90
N SER A 20 -4.30 -3.81 9.04
CA SER A 20 -4.67 -4.93 9.90
C SER A 20 -4.08 -6.27 9.46
N ARG A 21 -3.93 -6.51 8.14
CA ARG A 21 -3.34 -7.76 7.62
C ARG A 21 -1.84 -7.85 7.84
N HIS A 22 -1.16 -6.71 7.83
CA HIS A 22 0.29 -6.63 7.91
C HIS A 22 0.82 -6.22 9.29
N ASP A 23 -0.06 -6.13 10.30
CA ASP A 23 0.26 -5.65 11.65
C ASP A 23 0.94 -4.27 11.64
N LEU A 24 0.41 -3.36 10.81
CA LEU A 24 0.93 -2.01 10.63
C LEU A 24 0.04 -0.97 11.30
N THR A 25 0.64 0.14 11.71
CA THR A 25 -0.07 1.36 12.08
C THR A 25 -0.10 2.34 10.91
N PHE A 26 -1.05 3.28 10.89
CA PHE A 26 -1.09 4.32 9.84
C PHE A 26 0.15 5.21 9.79
N SER A 27 0.91 5.28 10.88
CA SER A 27 2.17 6.02 10.95
C SER A 27 3.35 5.25 10.36
N ASP A 28 3.18 3.95 10.09
CA ASP A 28 4.22 3.16 9.46
C ASP A 28 4.46 3.60 8.02
N ARG A 29 5.74 3.65 7.65
CA ARG A 29 6.17 3.98 6.29
C ARG A 29 5.45 3.14 5.22
N PRO A 30 5.31 1.80 5.33
CA PRO A 30 4.54 1.02 4.37
C PRO A 30 3.05 1.41 4.32
N ALA A 31 2.42 1.79 5.42
CA ALA A 31 1.03 2.27 5.41
C ALA A 31 0.89 3.63 4.70
N ILE A 32 1.85 4.54 4.89
CA ILE A 32 1.89 5.83 4.19
C ILE A 32 2.08 5.64 2.68
N ILE A 33 2.97 4.73 2.28
CA ILE A 33 3.17 4.37 0.86
C ILE A 33 1.88 3.78 0.29
N ALA A 34 1.25 2.84 1.02
CA ALA A 34 0.00 2.23 0.61
C ALA A 34 -1.12 3.26 0.40
N ALA A 35 -1.27 4.22 1.32
CA ALA A 35 -2.24 5.32 1.20
C ALA A 35 -2.00 6.17 -0.06
N ARG A 36 -0.73 6.42 -0.40
CA ARG A 36 -0.36 7.20 -1.58
C ARG A 36 -0.70 6.48 -2.88
N GLU A 37 -0.45 5.17 -2.96
CA GLU A 37 -0.81 4.36 -4.12
C GLU A 37 -2.33 4.26 -4.27
N LEU A 38 -3.06 4.08 -3.17
CA LEU A 38 -4.52 4.10 -3.15
C LEU A 38 -5.10 5.42 -3.71
N MET A 39 -4.55 6.58 -3.31
CA MET A 39 -4.97 7.87 -3.87
C MET A 39 -4.68 7.97 -5.38
N LYS A 40 -3.58 7.38 -5.85
CA LYS A 40 -3.24 7.36 -7.27
C LYS A 40 -4.22 6.49 -8.06
N PHE A 41 -4.58 5.31 -7.55
CA PHE A 41 -5.57 4.45 -8.20
C PHE A 41 -6.94 5.13 -8.30
N ALA A 42 -7.36 5.84 -7.24
CA ALA A 42 -8.59 6.64 -7.28
C ALA A 42 -8.54 7.76 -8.32
N ASP A 43 -7.40 8.44 -8.48
CA ASP A 43 -7.20 9.47 -9.53
C ASP A 43 -7.23 8.86 -10.94
N GLU A 44 -6.77 7.62 -11.10
CA GLU A 44 -6.90 6.83 -12.34
C GLU A 44 -8.35 6.40 -12.64
N GLY A 45 -9.28 6.60 -11.71
CA GLY A 45 -10.69 6.23 -11.83
C GLY A 45 -11.05 4.87 -11.22
N GLU A 46 -10.13 4.22 -10.52
CA GLU A 46 -10.41 2.97 -9.80
C GLU A 46 -11.24 3.26 -8.54
N ASN A 47 -12.40 2.64 -8.44
CA ASN A 47 -13.34 2.86 -7.34
C ASN A 47 -13.75 1.55 -6.66
N ASP A 48 -13.36 0.41 -7.23
CA ASP A 48 -13.73 -0.89 -6.71
C ASP A 48 -12.79 -1.30 -5.56
N PRO A 49 -13.32 -1.61 -4.36
CA PRO A 49 -12.50 -1.92 -3.19
C PRO A 49 -11.67 -3.19 -3.38
N ASP A 50 -12.18 -4.22 -4.07
CA ASP A 50 -11.47 -5.48 -4.29
C ASP A 50 -10.32 -5.27 -5.27
N VAL A 51 -10.54 -4.50 -6.35
CA VAL A 51 -9.48 -4.14 -7.30
C VAL A 51 -8.40 -3.27 -6.66
N LEU A 52 -8.80 -2.28 -5.85
CA LEU A 52 -7.87 -1.44 -5.10
C LEU A 52 -6.99 -2.26 -4.16
N GLU A 53 -7.56 -3.24 -3.46
CA GLU A 53 -6.83 -4.14 -2.58
C GLU A 53 -5.84 -5.03 -3.34
N GLU A 54 -6.27 -5.64 -4.45
CA GLU A 54 -5.41 -6.49 -5.27
C GLU A 54 -4.22 -5.70 -5.83
N ARG A 55 -4.47 -4.54 -6.43
CA ARG A 55 -3.42 -3.67 -6.98
C ARG A 55 -2.48 -3.15 -5.90
N LEU A 56 -3.01 -2.81 -4.73
CA LEU A 56 -2.20 -2.38 -3.59
C LEU A 56 -1.26 -3.50 -3.13
N ASN A 57 -1.77 -4.72 -3.02
CA ASN A 57 -0.97 -5.87 -2.63
C ASN A 57 0.12 -6.19 -3.68
N ASP A 58 -0.20 -6.10 -4.97
CA ASP A 58 0.77 -6.30 -6.06
C ASP A 58 1.92 -5.28 -5.99
N VAL A 59 1.59 -3.98 -5.88
CA VAL A 59 2.60 -2.91 -5.78
C VAL A 59 3.47 -3.05 -4.53
N MET A 60 2.87 -3.42 -3.40
CA MET A 60 3.61 -3.64 -2.16
C MET A 60 4.49 -4.89 -2.24
N GLN A 61 4.06 -5.97 -2.89
CA GLN A 61 4.92 -7.15 -3.13
C GLN A 61 6.07 -6.85 -4.10
N ALA A 62 5.80 -6.13 -5.20
CA ALA A 62 6.83 -5.71 -6.15
C ALA A 62 7.88 -4.78 -5.50
N SER A 63 7.44 -3.94 -4.56
CA SER A 63 8.32 -3.07 -3.77
C SER A 63 9.19 -3.84 -2.78
N HIS A 64 8.66 -4.89 -2.16
CA HIS A 64 9.44 -5.80 -1.31
C HIS A 64 10.46 -6.63 -2.11
N GLN A 65 10.12 -7.05 -3.34
CA GLN A 65 11.04 -7.78 -4.22
C GLN A 65 12.16 -6.90 -4.78
N ARG A 66 11.95 -5.58 -4.90
CA ARG A 66 13.01 -4.62 -5.30
C ARG A 66 13.95 -4.23 -4.19
N GLN A 67 13.70 -4.62 -2.93
CA GLN A 67 14.75 -4.54 -1.92
C GLN A 67 15.73 -5.70 -2.19
N PRO A 68 16.97 -5.43 -2.64
CA PRO A 68 17.97 -6.49 -2.63
C PRO A 68 18.05 -7.04 -1.21
N PRO A 69 18.19 -8.36 -1.02
CA PRO A 69 18.41 -8.91 0.29
C PRO A 69 19.59 -8.16 0.88
N PHE A 70 19.35 -7.54 2.04
CA PHE A 70 20.37 -6.95 2.89
C PHE A 70 21.57 -7.92 2.90
N GLN A 71 22.64 -7.57 2.18
CA GLN A 71 23.91 -8.26 2.29
C GLN A 71 24.44 -7.94 3.68
N ARG A 72 23.96 -8.69 4.69
CA ARG A 72 24.66 -8.82 5.97
C ARG A 72 25.99 -9.49 5.67
N THR A 73 27.01 -8.62 5.58
CA THR A 73 28.40 -8.85 6.00
C THR A 73 28.71 -10.24 6.55
N ALA A 74 29.60 -10.96 5.86
CA ALA A 74 30.54 -11.88 6.49
C ALA A 74 31.95 -11.28 6.30
N ALA A 75 32.43 -10.64 7.35
CA ALA A 75 33.86 -10.43 7.55
C ALA A 75 34.53 -11.81 7.69
N ILE A 76 35.49 -12.09 6.82
CA ILE A 76 36.55 -13.10 6.91
C ILE A 76 37.65 -12.52 6.02
N GLY A 77 38.81 -12.09 6.50
CA GLY A 77 39.72 -12.73 7.43
C GLY A 77 41.07 -12.68 6.73
#